data_AF-A0A072V0X4-F1
#
_entry.id   AF-A0A072V0X4-F1
#
_cell.length_a   1.000
_cell.length_b   1.000
_cell.length_c   1.000
_cell.angle_alpha   90.00
_cell.angle_beta   90.00
_cell.angle_gamma   90.00
#
_symmetry.space_group_name_H-M   'P 1'
#
loop_
_entity.id
_entity.type
_entity.pdbx_description
1 polymer ?
#
loop_
_entity_poly.entity_id
_entity_poly.type
_entity_poly.pdbx_seq_one_letter_code
_entity_poly.pdbx_strand_id
1 'polypeptide(L)'
;MERIPFLEEQVRKIKDEGKLLQLDIERLLLSEDNKYDFVNEIAAEANAYVESNMDEYGGEKKAILHVLSNRVNDAGFYRSEAYAESDPFKPGPHYLKEFYT
;
A
#
# COMPACT_ATOMS: atom_id res chain seq x y z
N MET A 1 -13.46 16.52 22.79
CA MET A 1 -12.55 15.78 21.90
C MET A 1 -11.20 16.47 21.94
N GLU A 2 -10.13 15.71 22.15
CA GLU A 2 -8.75 16.23 22.17
C GLU A 2 -8.12 15.98 20.79
N ARG A 3 -7.42 16.98 20.24
CA ARG A 3 -6.77 16.89 18.92
C ARG A 3 -5.54 15.99 19.04
N ILE A 4 -5.38 15.04 18.11
CA ILE A 4 -4.20 14.18 18.07
C ILE A 4 -3.03 14.99 17.49
N PRO A 5 -1.82 14.91 18.06
CA PRO A 5 -0.65 15.55 17.47
C PRO A 5 -0.37 15.04 16.05
N PHE A 6 -0.03 15.94 15.14
CA PHE A 6 0.22 15.63 13.72
C PHE A 6 1.20 14.46 13.52
N LEU A 7 2.28 14.40 14.29
CA LEU A 7 3.25 13.31 14.16
C LEU A 7 2.66 11.95 14.55
N GLU A 8 1.82 11.90 15.59
CA GLU A 8 1.16 10.67 16.01
C GLU A 8 0.16 10.17 14.96
N GLU A 9 -0.52 11.09 14.25
CA GLU A 9 -1.40 10.76 13.13
C GLU A 9 -0.61 10.17 11.96
N GLN A 10 0.50 10.80 11.58
CA GLN A 10 1.38 10.31 10.50
C GLN A 10 1.95 8.93 10.82
N VAL A 11 2.46 8.72 12.05
CA VAL A 11 2.97 7.41 12.50
C VAL A 11 1.85 6.36 12.49
N ARG A 12 0.63 6.73 12.86
CA ARG A 12 -0.51 5.81 12.82
C ARG A 12 -0.87 5.43 11.38
N LYS A 13 -0.96 6.39 10.46
CA LYS A 13 -1.23 6.12 9.04
C LYS A 13 -0.23 5.12 8.46
N ILE A 14 1.07 5.37 8.67
CA ILE A 14 2.13 4.47 8.23
C ILE A 14 1.93 3.05 8.81
N LYS A 15 1.57 2.94 10.09
CA LYS A 15 1.32 1.64 10.73
C LYS A 15 0.08 0.94 10.18
N ASP A 16 -1.01 1.67 9.97
CA ASP A 16 -2.27 1.07 9.50
C ASP A 16 -2.19 0.70 8.02
N GLU A 17 -1.52 1.51 7.20
CA GLU A 17 -1.18 1.17 5.82
C GLU A 17 -0.24 -0.03 5.75
N GLY A 18 0.79 -0.08 6.60
CA GLY A 18 1.68 -1.24 6.70
C GLY A 18 0.97 -2.53 7.11
N LYS A 19 0.00 -2.45 8.04
CA LYS A 19 -0.85 -3.61 8.39
C LYS A 19 -1.74 -4.04 7.24
N LEU A 20 -2.34 -3.09 6.52
CA LEU A 20 -3.19 -3.38 5.36
C LEU A 20 -2.39 -4.12 4.29
N LEU A 21 -1.23 -3.58 3.93
CA LEU A 21 -0.30 -4.18 2.98
C LEU A 21 0.10 -5.60 3.40
N GLN A 22 0.41 -5.81 4.69
CA GLN A 22 0.74 -7.14 5.20
C GLN A 22 -0.42 -8.12 5.01
N LEU A 23 -1.64 -7.73 5.38
CA LEU A 23 -2.84 -8.59 5.23
C LEU A 23 -3.12 -8.94 3.77
N ASP A 24 -2.88 -8.00 2.86
CA ASP A 24 -3.04 -8.22 1.43
C ASP A 24 -1.99 -9.18 0.86
N ILE A 25 -0.72 -9.01 1.26
CA ILE A 25 0.35 -9.95 0.87
C ILE A 25 0.03 -11.36 1.39
N GLU A 26 -0.38 -11.48 2.66
CA GLU A 26 -0.75 -12.78 3.24
C GLU A 26 -1.92 -13.41 2.49
N ARG A 27 -2.93 -12.61 2.13
CA ARG A 27 -4.08 -13.08 1.35
C ARG A 27 -3.67 -13.60 -0.02
N LEU A 28 -2.83 -12.85 -0.74
CA LEU A 28 -2.33 -13.27 -2.04
C LEU A 28 -1.48 -14.53 -1.93
N LEU A 29 -0.56 -14.59 -0.95
CA LEU A 29 0.27 -15.79 -0.74
C LEU A 29 -0.56 -17.04 -0.42
N LEU A 30 -1.71 -16.89 0.25
CA LEU A 30 -2.63 -17.99 0.55
C LEU A 30 -3.48 -18.41 -0.65
N SER A 31 -3.65 -17.56 -1.66
CA SER A 31 -4.38 -17.92 -2.89
C SER A 31 -3.51 -18.64 -3.92
N GLU A 32 -2.19 -18.66 -3.73
CA GLU A 32 -1.24 -19.23 -4.68
C GLU A 32 -0.81 -20.65 -4.31
N ASP A 33 -0.79 -21.54 -5.29
CA ASP A 33 -0.33 -22.93 -5.11
C ASP A 33 1.20 -22.99 -4.87
N ASN A 34 1.95 -22.11 -5.54
CA ASN A 34 3.40 -21.98 -5.35
C ASN A 34 3.80 -20.53 -5.00
N LYS A 35 3.94 -20.28 -3.70
CA LYS A 35 4.37 -18.98 -3.16
C LYS A 35 5.73 -18.48 -3.67
N TYR A 36 6.65 -19.38 -4.06
CA TYR A 36 7.99 -18.96 -4.51
C TYR A 36 7.94 -18.45 -5.95
N ASP A 37 7.18 -19.14 -6.81
CA ASP A 37 6.97 -18.70 -8.18
C ASP A 37 6.21 -17.37 -8.18
N PHE A 38 5.17 -17.24 -7.36
CA PHE A 38 4.44 -15.98 -7.19
C PHE A 38 5.35 -14.80 -6.79
N VAL A 39 6.25 -14.99 -5.82
CA VAL A 39 7.19 -13.93 -5.42
C VAL A 39 8.13 -13.55 -6.57
N ASN A 40 8.59 -14.54 -7.36
CA ASN A 40 9.43 -14.29 -8.53
C ASN A 40 8.67 -13.54 -9.64
N GLU A 41 7.41 -13.90 -9.88
CA GLU A 41 6.56 -13.21 -10.85
C GLU A 41 6.33 -11.75 -10.46
N ILE A 42 6.01 -11.48 -9.20
CA ILE A 42 5.88 -10.11 -8.68
C ILE A 42 7.19 -9.34 -8.88
N ALA A 43 8.34 -9.94 -8.53
CA ALA A 43 9.63 -9.29 -8.68
C ALA A 43 9.97 -9.00 -10.15
N ALA A 44 9.68 -9.94 -11.06
CA ALA A 44 9.89 -9.77 -12.49
C ALA A 44 9.01 -8.65 -13.06
N GLU A 45 7.73 -8.61 -12.69
CA GLU A 45 6.81 -7.55 -13.12
C GLU A 45 7.22 -6.18 -12.57
N ALA A 46 7.65 -6.11 -11.30
CA ALA A 46 8.13 -4.89 -10.69
C ALA A 46 9.39 -4.35 -11.40
N ASN A 47 10.31 -5.24 -11.78
CA ASN A 47 11.49 -4.85 -12.56
C ASN A 47 11.08 -4.30 -13.93
N ALA A 48 10.11 -4.93 -14.61
CA ALA A 48 9.62 -4.43 -15.90
C ALA A 48 9.03 -3.01 -15.79
N TYR A 49 8.32 -2.69 -14.71
CA TYR A 49 7.87 -1.31 -14.43
C TYR A 49 9.05 -0.34 -14.30
N VAL A 50 10.06 -0.68 -13.50
CA VAL A 50 11.26 0.17 -13.32
C VAL A 50 12.02 0.36 -14.62
N GLU A 51 12.19 -0.70 -15.41
CA GLU A 51 12.85 -0.66 -16.73
C GLU A 51 12.08 0.22 -17.72
N SER A 52 10.75 0.20 -17.65
CA SER A 52 9.89 1.01 -18.53
C SER A 52 9.87 2.51 -18.17
N ASN A 53 9.91 2.84 -16.87
CA ASN A 53 9.84 4.22 -16.40
C ASN A 53 10.57 4.39 -15.05
N MET A 54 11.89 4.53 -15.12
CA MET A 54 12.73 4.66 -13.93
C MET A 54 12.43 5.91 -13.10
N ASP A 55 12.03 7.01 -13.73
CA ASP A 55 11.76 8.28 -13.01
C ASP A 55 10.50 8.17 -12.14
N GLU A 56 9.45 7.51 -12.66
CA GLU A 56 8.21 7.28 -11.90
C GLU A 56 8.41 6.29 -10.76
N TYR A 57 9.10 5.18 -11.05
CA TYR A 57 9.24 4.06 -10.10
C TYR A 57 10.49 4.14 -9.21
N GLY A 58 11.39 5.09 -9.47
CA GLY A 58 12.52 5.44 -8.61
C GLY A 58 12.21 6.56 -7.61
N GLY A 59 11.07 7.25 -7.77
CA GLY A 59 10.63 8.36 -6.95
C GLY A 59 9.45 8.03 -6.05
N GLU A 60 8.26 8.53 -6.43
CA GLU A 60 7.05 8.51 -5.59
C GLU A 60 6.38 7.14 -5.50
N LYS A 61 6.33 6.37 -6.59
CA LYS A 61 5.70 5.05 -6.62
C LYS A 61 6.75 3.96 -6.47
N LYS A 62 6.51 3.00 -5.57
CA LYS A 62 7.35 1.79 -5.52
C LYS A 62 6.76 0.75 -6.49
N ALA A 63 7.54 0.30 -7.47
CA ALA A 63 7.08 -0.67 -8.47
C ALA A 63 6.49 -1.94 -7.84
N ILE A 64 7.13 -2.47 -6.80
CA ILE A 64 6.63 -3.66 -6.08
C ILE A 64 5.24 -3.43 -5.47
N LEU A 65 5.00 -2.24 -4.93
CA LEU A 65 3.71 -1.89 -4.33
C LEU A 65 2.66 -1.70 -5.41
N HIS A 66 3.04 -1.17 -6.57
CA HIS A 66 2.16 -1.06 -7.73
C HIS A 66 1.66 -2.45 -8.15
N VAL A 67 2.58 -3.40 -8.38
CA VAL A 67 2.22 -4.79 -8.74
C VAL A 67 1.26 -5.38 -7.72
N LEU A 68 1.60 -5.28 -6.42
CA LEU A 68 0.74 -5.79 -5.35
C LEU A 68 -0.65 -5.15 -5.36
N SER A 69 -0.73 -3.82 -5.49
CA SER A 69 -2.03 -3.14 -5.53
C SER A 69 -2.88 -3.61 -6.72
N ASN A 70 -2.29 -3.87 -7.88
CA ASN A 70 -2.99 -4.43 -9.05
C ASN A 70 -3.51 -5.84 -8.76
N ARG A 71 -2.68 -6.74 -8.21
CA ARG A 71 -3.11 -8.10 -7.87
C ARG A 71 -4.26 -8.12 -6.85
N VAL A 72 -4.21 -7.24 -5.86
CA VAL A 72 -5.28 -7.11 -4.87
C VAL A 72 -6.57 -6.57 -5.50
N ASN A 73 -6.45 -5.59 -6.41
CA ASN A 73 -7.58 -5.06 -7.19
C ASN A 73 -8.20 -6.14 -8.10
N ASP A 74 -7.38 -6.94 -8.78
CA ASP A 74 -7.81 -8.05 -9.63
C ASP A 74 -8.53 -9.14 -8.83
N ALA A 75 -8.11 -9.36 -7.58
CA ALA A 75 -8.79 -10.23 -6.62
C ALA A 75 -10.11 -9.64 -6.07
N GLY A 76 -10.50 -8.43 -6.50
CA GLY A 76 -11.75 -7.77 -6.12
C GLY A 76 -11.67 -6.89 -4.87
N PHE A 77 -10.48 -6.60 -4.36
CA PHE A 77 -10.28 -5.74 -3.19
C PHE A 77 -9.67 -4.40 -3.62
N TYR A 78 -10.44 -3.33 -3.55
CA TYR A 78 -9.96 -2.02 -4.00
C TYR A 78 -8.75 -1.52 -3.19
N ARG A 79 -7.67 -1.15 -3.87
CA ARG A 79 -6.48 -0.45 -3.34
C ARG A 79 -6.08 0.70 -4.25
N SER A 80 -5.57 1.78 -3.66
CA SER A 80 -4.94 2.85 -4.43
C SER A 80 -3.71 2.30 -5.14
N GLU A 81 -3.40 2.90 -6.30
CA GLU A 81 -2.23 2.54 -7.08
C GLU A 81 -0.96 2.67 -6.22
N ALA A 82 -0.19 1.58 -6.15
CA ALA A 82 1.02 1.48 -5.33
C ALA A 82 0.83 1.79 -3.84
N TYR A 83 -0.40 1.66 -3.31
CA TYR A 83 -0.79 2.10 -1.97
C TYR A 83 -0.52 3.59 -1.73
N ALA A 84 -0.32 4.37 -2.78
CA ALA A 84 0.06 5.77 -2.67
C ALA A 84 -1.05 6.57 -1.99
N GLU A 85 -0.67 7.36 -0.99
CA GLU A 85 -1.51 8.40 -0.42
C GLU A 85 -1.34 9.68 -1.22
N SER A 86 -2.40 10.09 -1.90
CA SER A 86 -2.42 11.30 -2.74
C SER A 86 -2.30 12.60 -1.94
N ASP A 87 -2.64 12.60 -0.65
CA ASP A 87 -2.61 13.79 0.20
C ASP A 87 -1.80 13.53 1.49
N PRO A 88 -0.54 14.01 1.55
CA PRO A 88 0.31 13.83 2.74
C PRO A 88 -0.23 14.56 3.97
N PHE A 89 -1.13 15.54 3.78
CA PHE A 89 -1.76 16.29 4.86
C PHE A 89 -3.09 15.69 5.30
N LYS A 90 -3.59 14.63 4.65
CA LYS A 90 -4.74 13.89 5.18
C LYS A 90 -4.33 12.98 6.35
N PRO A 91 -5.24 12.73 7.30
CA PRO A 91 -6.43 13.54 7.50
C PRO A 91 -6.01 14.94 7.99
N GLY A 92 -6.67 15.98 7.47
CA GLY A 92 -6.30 17.37 7.72
C GLY A 92 -6.33 17.74 9.21
N PRO A 93 -5.95 18.99 9.57
CA PRO A 93 -5.89 19.45 10.97
C PRO A 93 -7.20 19.29 11.78
N HIS A 94 -8.31 18.98 11.10
CA HIS A 94 -9.63 18.70 11.66
C HIS A 94 -9.94 17.20 11.83
N TYR A 95 -8.97 16.29 11.74
CA TYR A 95 -9.21 14.88 12.03
C TYR A 95 -9.67 14.71 13.48
N LEU A 96 -10.90 14.24 13.65
CA LEU A 96 -11.46 13.93 14.95
C LEU A 96 -11.60 12.42 15.06
N LYS A 97 -11.14 11.88 16.19
CA LYS A 97 -11.27 10.47 16.51
C LYS A 97 -12.75 10.15 16.73
N GLU A 98 -13.36 9.40 15.82
CA GLU A 98 -14.62 8.70 16.11
C GLU A 98 -14.29 7.53 17.04
N PHE A 99 -14.70 7.64 18.30
CA PHE A 99 -14.72 6.50 19.21
C PHE A 99 -16.01 5.74 18.91
N TYR A 100 -15.92 4.62 18.19
CA TYR A 100 -17.05 3.69 18.13
C TYR A 100 -17.28 3.13 19.53
N THR A 101 -18.44 3.44 20.13
CA THR A 101 -18.97 2.85 21.36
C THR A 101 -19.78 1.60 21.07
#